data_AF-A0A1H8ZFI9-F1
#
_entry.id   AF-A0A1H8ZFI9-F1
#
_cell.length_a   1.000
_cell.length_b   1.000
_cell.length_c   1.000
_cell.angle_alpha   90.00
_cell.angle_beta   90.00
_cell.angle_gamma   90.00
#
_symmetry.space_group_name_H-M   'P 1'
#
loop_
_entity.id
_entity.type
_entity.pdbx_description
1 polymer ?
#
loop_
_entity_poly.entity_id
_entity_poly.type
_entity_poly.pdbx_seq_one_letter_code
_entity_poly.pdbx_strand_id
1 'polypeptide(L)' 'MGLFSWRDKELDLIANQVEVDIKNNYKTSALENIKWLEETIDEKRANGKLKGKAVGEYQQMVTNFRNIVNNTKRTY' A
#
# COMPACT_ATOMS: atom_id res chain seq x y z
N MET A 1 -0.99 19.71 18.88
CA MET A 1 -1.88 18.63 18.41
C MET A 1 -1.05 17.57 17.71
N GLY A 2 -0.80 16.42 18.35
CA GLY A 2 -0.04 15.31 17.76
C GLY A 2 -0.96 14.13 17.50
N LEU A 3 -1.53 14.02 16.29
CA LEU A 3 -2.51 12.98 15.93
C LEU A 3 -2.03 12.02 14.82
N PHE A 4 -0.72 11.91 14.57
CA PHE A 4 -0.20 11.03 13.49
C PHE A 4 0.97 10.15 13.91
N SER A 5 1.00 9.63 15.15
CA SER A 5 2.08 8.73 15.60
C SER A 5 1.83 7.24 15.32
N TRP A 6 0.72 6.87 14.65
CA TRP A 6 0.35 5.46 14.41
C TRP A 6 0.44 5.04 12.93
N ARG A 7 0.72 5.97 12.02
CA ARG A 7 0.99 5.65 10.61
C ARG A 7 2.48 5.45 10.45
N ASP A 8 2.83 4.27 9.98
CA ASP A 8 4.21 3.92 9.70
C ASP A 8 4.64 4.67 8.43
N LYS A 9 5.67 5.52 8.55
CA LYS A 9 6.11 6.36 7.44
C LYS A 9 6.58 5.52 6.24
N GLU A 10 7.13 4.34 6.49
CA GLU A 10 7.62 3.46 5.43
C GLU A 10 6.45 2.91 4.62
N LEU A 11 5.39 2.42 5.29
CA LEU A 11 4.18 1.96 4.63
C LEU A 11 3.48 3.08 3.84
N ASP A 12 3.49 4.31 4.36
CA ASP A 12 2.91 5.48 3.69
C ASP A 12 3.70 5.86 2.42
N LEU A 13 5.03 5.78 2.47
CA LEU A 13 5.90 6.01 1.30
C LEU A 13 5.67 4.96 0.21
N ILE A 14 5.58 3.68 0.58
CA ILE A 14 5.33 2.59 -0.39
C ILE A 14 3.93 2.78 -1.02
N ALA A 15 2.91 3.09 -0.21
CA ALA A 15 1.57 3.36 -0.70
C ALA A 15 1.52 4.55 -1.68
N ASN A 16 2.28 5.61 -1.38
CA ASN A 16 2.39 6.77 -2.28
C ASN A 16 3.04 6.39 -3.61
N GLN A 17 4.09 5.56 -3.57
CA GLN A 17 4.74 5.06 -4.78
C GLN A 17 3.78 4.25 -5.65
N VAL A 18 2.97 3.36 -5.04
CA VAL A 18 1.92 2.61 -5.76
C VAL A 18 0.94 3.56 -6.45
N GLU A 19 0.49 4.62 -5.78
CA GLU A 19 -0.39 5.62 -6.40
C GLU A 19 0.26 6.31 -7.60
N VAL A 20 1.54 6.68 -7.50
CA VAL A 20 2.30 7.29 -8.60
C VAL A 20 2.38 6.32 -9.77
N ASP A 21 2.70 5.05 -9.53
CA ASP A 21 2.80 4.04 -10.58
C ASP A 21 1.45 3.81 -11.27
N ILE A 22 0.35 3.77 -10.50
CA ILE A 22 -1.01 3.68 -11.02
C ILE A 22 -1.31 4.89 -11.92
N LYS A 23 -1.02 6.11 -11.45
CA LYS A 23 -1.26 7.37 -12.21
C LYS A 23 -0.45 7.42 -13.50
N ASN A 24 0.75 6.85 -13.51
CA ASN A 24 1.60 6.74 -14.69
C ASN A 24 1.29 5.51 -15.58
N ASN A 25 0.25 4.72 -15.26
CA ASN A 25 -0.09 3.47 -15.95
C ASN A 25 1.03 2.40 -15.92
N TYR A 26 1.93 2.46 -14.94
CA TYR A 26 2.96 1.45 -14.72
C TYR A 26 2.40 0.24 -13.97
N LYS A 27 1.55 -0.54 -14.66
CA LYS A 27 0.85 -1.69 -14.07
C LYS A 27 1.78 -2.70 -13.40
N THR A 28 2.90 -3.04 -14.05
CA THR A 28 3.86 -4.01 -13.51
C THR A 28 4.49 -3.48 -12.22
N SER A 29 5.04 -2.27 -12.24
CA SER A 29 5.67 -1.63 -11.09
C SER A 29 4.67 -1.41 -9.94
N ALA A 30 3.43 -1.02 -10.25
CA ALA A 30 2.37 -0.92 -9.26
C ALA A 30 2.07 -2.26 -8.58
N LEU A 31 2.00 -3.37 -9.34
CA LEU A 31 1.80 -4.71 -8.75
C LEU A 31 2.96 -5.15 -7.87
N GLU A 32 4.20 -4.86 -8.27
CA GLU A 32 5.40 -5.13 -7.48
C GLU A 32 5.38 -4.34 -6.17
N ASN A 33 5.08 -3.04 -6.22
CA ASN A 33 5.01 -2.19 -5.04
C ASN A 33 3.81 -2.53 -4.13
N ILE A 34 2.68 -2.99 -4.68
CA ILE A 34 1.56 -3.52 -3.89
C ILE A 34 1.98 -4.78 -3.14
N LYS A 35 2.71 -5.69 -3.80
CA LYS A 35 3.22 -6.90 -3.16
C LYS A 35 4.19 -6.54 -2.04
N TRP A 36 5.10 -5.60 -2.31
CA TRP A 36 6.06 -5.13 -1.31
C TRP A 36 5.39 -4.47 -0.11
N LEU A 37 4.32 -3.69 -0.34
CA LEU A 37 3.49 -3.12 0.73
C LEU A 37 2.85 -4.22 1.60
N GLU A 38 2.31 -5.26 0.98
CA GLU A 38 1.70 -6.41 1.68
C GLU A 38 2.73 -7.18 2.53
N GLU A 39 3.91 -7.46 1.98
CA GLU A 39 5.02 -8.11 2.70
C GLU A 39 5.47 -7.26 3.89
N THR A 40 5.63 -5.95 3.70
CA THR A 40 6.06 -5.03 4.77
C THR A 40 5.01 -4.93 5.89
N ILE A 41 3.71 -4.97 5.56
CA ILE A 41 2.62 -5.00 6.55
C ILE A 41 2.72 -6.28 7.39
N ASP A 42 2.91 -7.43 6.74
CA ASP A 42 3.01 -8.71 7.44
C ASP A 42 4.25 -8.77 8.32
N GLU A 43 5.40 -8.30 7.83
CA GLU A 43 6.63 -8.19 8.62
C GLU A 43 6.44 -7.29 9.84
N LYS A 44 5.86 -6.09 9.68
CA LYS A 44 5.62 -5.18 10.81
C LYS A 44 4.57 -5.71 11.78
N ARG A 45 3.58 -6.46 11.29
CA ARG A 45 2.61 -7.17 12.13
C ARG A 45 3.30 -8.28 12.93
N ALA A 46 4.11 -9.12 12.29
CA ALA A 46 4.85 -10.21 12.91
C ALA A 46 5.83 -9.68 13.97
N ASN A 47 6.47 -8.54 13.71
CA ASN A 47 7.35 -7.85 14.65
C ASN A 47 6.60 -7.05 15.75
N GLY A 48 5.26 -7.06 15.77
CA GLY A 48 4.45 -6.31 16.73
C GLY A 48 4.54 -4.78 16.60
N LYS A 49 5.19 -4.27 15.54
CA LYS A 49 5.34 -2.84 15.24
C LYS A 49 4.06 -2.23 14.67
N LEU A 50 3.17 -3.07 14.11
CA LEU A 50 1.87 -2.67 13.57
C LEU A 50 0.75 -3.33 14.35
N LYS A 51 -0.20 -2.53 14.87
CA LYS A 51 -1.37 -3.02 15.63
C LYS A 51 -2.56 -3.26 14.70
N GLY A 52 -3.43 -4.20 15.07
CA GLY A 52 -4.51 -4.73 14.23
C GLY A 52 -5.41 -3.69 13.54
N LYS A 53 -5.64 -2.52 14.16
CA LYS A 53 -6.38 -1.42 13.52
C LYS A 53 -5.62 -0.85 12.30
N ALA A 54 -4.34 -0.54 12.45
CA ALA A 54 -3.49 -0.02 11.37
C ALA A 54 -3.26 -1.09 10.29
N VAL A 55 -3.08 -2.36 10.69
CA VAL A 55 -3.00 -3.50 9.75
C VAL A 55 -4.24 -3.53 8.85
N GLY A 56 -5.44 -3.42 9.44
CA GLY A 56 -6.69 -3.42 8.67
C GLY A 56 -6.80 -2.25 7.69
N GLU A 57 -6.39 -1.05 8.09
CA GLU A 57 -6.37 0.14 7.22
C GLU A 57 -5.44 -0.08 6.01
N TYR A 58 -4.22 -0.55 6.24
CA TYR A 58 -3.27 -0.81 5.16
C TYR A 58 -3.68 -1.98 4.26
N GLN A 59 -4.28 -3.04 4.82
CA GLN A 59 -4.82 -4.16 4.02
C GLN A 59 -6.00 -3.74 3.14
N GLN A 60 -6.89 -2.87 3.65
CA GLN A 60 -7.93 -2.26 2.82
C GLN A 60 -7.33 -1.42 1.70
N MET A 61 -6.27 -0.67 1.99
CA MET A 61 -5.55 0.13 0.99
C MET A 61 -4.94 -0.74 -0.12
N VAL A 62 -4.24 -1.83 0.24
CA VAL A 62 -3.69 -2.82 -0.70
C VAL A 62 -4.79 -3.38 -1.60
N THR A 63 -5.94 -3.74 -1.01
CA THR A 63 -7.09 -4.26 -1.78
C THR A 63 -7.62 -3.23 -2.77
N ASN A 64 -7.71 -1.97 -2.34
CA ASN A 64 -8.14 -0.87 -3.20
C ASN A 64 -7.15 -0.64 -4.36
N PHE A 65 -5.85 -0.60 -4.09
CA PHE A 65 -4.83 -0.47 -5.12
C PHE A 65 -4.87 -1.62 -6.12
N ARG A 66 -4.99 -2.86 -5.65
CA ARG A 66 -5.11 -4.03 -6.53
C ARG A 66 -6.36 -3.94 -7.42
N ASN A 67 -7.49 -3.50 -6.87
CA ASN A 67 -8.70 -3.26 -7.65
C ASN A 67 -8.49 -2.18 -8.70
N ILE A 68 -7.87 -1.05 -8.34
CA ILE A 68 -7.58 0.04 -9.28
C ILE A 68 -6.67 -0.47 -10.39
N VAL A 69 -5.52 -1.08 -10.07
CA VAL A 69 -4.56 -1.64 -11.04
C VAL A 69 -5.18 -2.67 -11.98
N ASN A 70 -6.11 -3.48 -11.48
CA ASN A 70 -6.84 -4.45 -12.30
C ASN A 70 -7.90 -3.78 -13.19
N ASN A 71 -8.51 -2.69 -12.71
CA ASN A 71 -9.52 -1.93 -13.45
C ASN A 71 -8.92 -0.87 -14.39
N THR A 72 -7.64 -0.50 -14.23
CA THR A 72 -6.94 0.37 -15.17
C THR A 72 -6.96 -0.32 -16.53
N LYS A 73 -7.93 0.07 -17.37
CA LYS A 73 -8.00 -0.37 -18.76
C LYS A 73 -6.71 0.11 -19.41
N ARG A 74 -6.05 -0.82 -20.09
CA ARG A 74 -4.90 -0.54 -20.96
C ARG A 74 -5.41 0.45 -22.00
N THR A 75 -5.17 1.74 -21.76
CA THR A 75 -5.62 2.79 -22.66
C THR A 75 -4.57 2.82 -23.75
N TYR A 76 -4.85 2.11 -24.84
CA TYR A 76 -4.05 2.14 -26.07
C TYR A 76 -4.44 3.34 -26.91
#